data_AF-A0A2N9N6Y3-F1
#
_entry.id   AF-A0A2N9N6Y3-F1
#
_cell.length_a   1.000
_cell.length_b   1.000
_cell.length_c   1.000
_cell.angle_alpha   90.00
_cell.angle_beta   90.00
_cell.angle_gamma   90.00
#
_symmetry.space_group_name_H-M   'P 1'
#
loop_
_entity.id
_entity.type
_entity.pdbx_description
1 polymer ?
#
loop_
_entity_poly.entity_id
_entity_poly.type
_entity_poly.pdbx_seq_one_letter_code
_entity_poly.pdbx_strand_id
1 'polypeptide(L)'
;MDTRSKILIDTAILDGKSLCVVTGYFDVLRAEHVRELAEARRRTPECPLLVVVLQARDPLLPRAARAELVAALRMVDYVLTTDDKDVDALIEALKPAVLVRLESEDVRRVSRLKEHVHRRQG
;
A
#
# COMPACT_ATOMS: atom_id res chain seq x y z
N MET A 1 -9.50 8.78 -15.54
CA MET A 1 -9.15 9.49 -14.30
C MET A 1 -7.67 9.81 -14.35
N ASP A 2 -7.31 11.04 -14.02
CA ASP A 2 -5.92 11.45 -13.83
C ASP A 2 -5.31 10.70 -12.64
N THR A 3 -4.03 10.32 -12.71
CA THR A 3 -3.31 9.64 -11.63
C THR A 3 -3.37 10.41 -10.32
N ARG A 4 -3.29 11.75 -10.36
CA ARG A 4 -3.36 12.60 -9.17
C ARG A 4 -4.77 12.65 -8.57
N SER A 5 -5.81 12.47 -9.37
CA SER A 5 -7.20 12.47 -8.88
C SER A 5 -7.54 11.26 -8.00
N LYS A 6 -6.71 10.21 -8.02
CA LYS A 6 -6.89 9.04 -7.14
C LYS A 6 -6.28 9.23 -5.76
N ILE A 7 -5.34 10.15 -5.60
CA ILE A 7 -4.66 10.39 -4.33
C ILE A 7 -5.54 11.31 -3.48
N LEU A 8 -5.97 10.81 -2.33
CA LEU A 8 -6.87 11.51 -1.43
C LEU A 8 -6.10 12.19 -0.31
N ILE A 9 -6.61 13.33 0.14
CA ILE A 9 -6.07 14.08 1.28
C ILE A 9 -6.77 13.64 2.57
N ASP A 10 -8.05 13.26 2.47
CA ASP A 10 -8.89 12.79 3.57
C ASP A 10 -9.75 11.59 3.15
N THR A 11 -10.52 11.07 4.10
CA THR A 11 -11.41 9.92 3.90
C THR A 11 -12.85 10.30 3.60
N ALA A 12 -13.23 11.59 3.54
CA ALA A 12 -14.63 11.99 3.49
C ALA A 12 -15.37 11.43 2.26
N ILE A 13 -14.67 11.33 1.13
CA ILE A 13 -15.23 10.75 -0.10
C ILE A 13 -15.41 9.23 -0.05
N LEU A 14 -14.88 8.58 0.99
CA LEU A 14 -14.91 7.15 1.21
C LEU A 14 -16.01 6.73 2.20
N ASP A 15 -16.59 7.69 2.93
CA ASP A 15 -17.61 7.43 3.94
C ASP A 15 -18.80 6.68 3.36
N GLY A 16 -19.20 5.61 4.04
CA GLY A 16 -20.31 4.75 3.63
C GLY A 16 -20.01 3.83 2.43
N LYS A 17 -18.81 3.86 1.85
CA LYS A 17 -18.42 2.92 0.79
C LYS A 17 -17.94 1.60 1.37
N SER A 18 -18.38 0.50 0.78
CA SER A 18 -17.79 -0.83 1.03
C SER A 18 -16.47 -0.94 0.29
N LEU A 19 -15.34 -0.88 1.02
CA LEU A 19 -14.01 -0.82 0.42
C LEU A 19 -13.28 -2.16 0.48
N CYS A 20 -12.47 -2.41 -0.55
CA CYS A 20 -11.33 -3.32 -0.45
C CYS A 20 -10.09 -2.48 -0.15
N VAL A 21 -9.47 -2.72 1.00
CA VAL A 21 -8.31 -1.94 1.46
C VAL A 21 -7.06 -2.81 1.41
N VAL A 22 -6.02 -2.26 0.80
CA VAL A 22 -4.69 -2.87 0.76
C VAL A 22 -3.68 -1.91 1.36
N THR A 23 -2.94 -2.35 2.38
CA THR A 23 -1.89 -1.55 3.02
C THR A 23 -0.51 -2.03 2.58
N GLY A 24 0.47 -1.13 2.54
CA GLY A 24 1.86 -1.48 2.27
C GLY A 24 2.78 -0.28 2.11
N TYR A 25 4.11 -0.51 2.12
CA TYR A 25 5.09 0.56 1.92
C TYR A 25 5.27 0.91 0.44
N PHE A 26 5.27 -0.07 -0.46
CA PHE A 26 5.47 0.14 -1.91
C PHE A 26 6.74 0.94 -2.26
N ASP A 27 7.82 0.77 -1.48
CA ASP A 27 9.08 1.48 -1.72
C ASP A 27 9.68 1.16 -3.09
N VAL A 28 9.68 -0.12 -3.42
CA VAL A 28 9.81 -0.58 -4.81
C VAL A 28 8.51 -1.28 -5.18
N LEU A 29 7.84 -0.79 -6.22
CA LEU A 29 6.63 -1.40 -6.74
C LEU A 29 6.99 -2.66 -7.54
N ARG A 30 6.90 -3.81 -6.88
CA ARG A 30 7.27 -5.11 -7.44
C ARG A 30 6.10 -5.76 -8.16
N ALA A 31 6.41 -6.67 -9.09
CA ALA A 31 5.40 -7.44 -9.80
C ALA A 31 4.49 -8.24 -8.85
N GLU A 32 5.01 -8.72 -7.71
CA GLU A 32 4.21 -9.38 -6.68
C GLU A 32 3.12 -8.45 -6.12
N HIS A 33 3.45 -7.19 -5.81
CA HIS A 33 2.45 -6.22 -5.34
C HIS A 33 1.34 -6.01 -6.37
N VAL A 34 1.70 -5.92 -7.65
CA VAL A 34 0.72 -5.74 -8.73
C VAL A 34 -0.20 -6.96 -8.86
N ARG A 35 0.34 -8.18 -8.71
CA ARG A 35 -0.45 -9.42 -8.73
C ARG A 35 -1.41 -9.50 -7.55
N GLU A 36 -0.95 -9.15 -6.35
CA GLU A 36 -1.78 -9.10 -5.14
C GLU A 36 -2.90 -8.07 -5.26
N LEU A 37 -2.59 -6.85 -5.71
CA LEU A 37 -3.59 -5.81 -5.97
C LEU A 37 -4.62 -6.25 -7.03
N ALA A 38 -4.17 -6.92 -8.09
CA ALA A 38 -5.06 -7.43 -9.12
C ALA A 38 -5.96 -8.56 -8.58
N GLU A 39 -5.45 -9.43 -7.70
CA GLU A 39 -6.24 -10.48 -7.06
C GLU A 39 -7.25 -9.90 -6.08
N ALA A 40 -6.86 -8.93 -5.25
CA ALA A 40 -7.75 -8.21 -4.36
C ALA A 40 -8.92 -7.59 -5.14
N ARG A 41 -8.63 -6.90 -6.26
CA ARG A 41 -9.66 -6.34 -7.16
C ARG A 41 -10.58 -7.42 -7.75
N ARG A 42 -10.03 -8.55 -8.18
CA ARG A 42 -10.82 -9.67 -8.73
C ARG A 42 -11.78 -10.27 -7.71
N ARG A 43 -11.33 -10.40 -6.45
CA ARG A 43 -12.13 -10.95 -5.35
C ARG A 43 -13.21 -9.99 -4.85
N THR A 44 -13.09 -8.71 -5.16
CA THR A 44 -14.00 -7.65 -4.68
C THR A 44 -14.44 -6.71 -5.81
N PRO A 45 -15.05 -7.24 -6.89
CA PRO A 45 -15.37 -6.43 -8.08
C PRO A 45 -16.33 -5.27 -7.78
N GLU A 46 -17.21 -5.45 -6.80
CA GLU A 46 -18.22 -4.47 -6.34
C GLU A 46 -17.65 -3.40 -5.40
N CYS A 47 -16.44 -3.59 -4.86
CA CYS A 47 -15.83 -2.66 -3.90
C CYS A 47 -14.74 -1.84 -4.57
N PRO A 48 -14.69 -0.50 -4.39
CA PRO A 48 -13.54 0.28 -4.79
C PRO A 48 -12.27 -0.21 -4.08
N LEU A 49 -11.16 -0.29 -4.82
CA LEU A 49 -9.85 -0.63 -4.30
C LEU A 49 -9.16 0.63 -3.78
N LEU A 50 -9.06 0.74 -2.46
CA LEU A 50 -8.24 1.72 -1.78
C LEU A 50 -6.88 1.11 -1.44
N VAL A 51 -5.80 1.78 -1.85
CA VAL A 51 -4.44 1.44 -1.41
C VAL A 51 -3.94 2.47 -0.41
N VAL A 52 -3.52 2.01 0.76
CA VAL A 52 -2.95 2.84 1.82
C VAL A 52 -1.43 2.66 1.82
N VAL A 53 -0.74 3.72 1.43
CA VAL A 53 0.72 3.80 1.34
C VAL A 53 1.30 4.26 2.67
N LEU A 54 1.99 3.35 3.33
CA LEU A 54 2.52 3.52 4.68
C LEU A 54 3.84 4.30 4.75
N GLN A 55 4.21 4.77 5.93
CA GLN A 55 5.44 5.51 6.18
C GLN A 55 6.60 4.54 6.43
N ALA A 56 7.45 4.35 5.42
CA ALA A 56 8.67 3.57 5.58
C ALA A 56 9.74 4.35 6.36
N ARG A 57 10.55 3.64 7.16
CA ARG A 57 11.60 4.23 8.02
C ARG A 57 12.81 4.76 7.25
N ASP A 58 13.19 4.10 6.16
CA ASP A 58 14.33 4.46 5.30
C ASP A 58 14.03 4.12 3.82
N PRO A 59 13.09 4.84 3.19
CA PRO A 59 12.64 4.52 1.85
C PRO A 59 13.61 5.03 0.78
N LEU A 60 13.74 4.27 -0.30
CA LEU A 60 14.37 4.70 -1.54
C LEU A 60 13.57 5.80 -2.24
N LEU A 61 12.23 5.74 -2.17
CA LEU A 61 11.34 6.70 -2.82
C LEU A 61 10.57 7.57 -1.80
N PRO A 62 10.45 8.89 -2.03
CA PRO A 62 9.58 9.75 -1.25
C PRO A 62 8.14 9.21 -1.22
N ARG A 63 7.43 9.39 -0.10
CA ARG A 63 6.04 8.90 0.07
C ARG A 63 5.11 9.34 -1.06
N ALA A 64 5.23 10.58 -1.52
CA ALA A 64 4.45 11.10 -2.64
C ALA A 64 4.73 10.32 -3.95
N ALA A 65 5.99 10.03 -4.25
CA ALA A 65 6.35 9.26 -5.45
C ALA A 65 5.79 7.83 -5.39
N ARG A 66 5.85 7.18 -4.22
CA ARG A 66 5.24 5.86 -4.00
C ARG A 66 3.72 5.90 -4.22
N ALA A 67 3.04 6.92 -3.69
CA ALA A 67 1.62 7.13 -3.90
C ALA A 67 1.27 7.36 -5.38
N GLU A 68 2.04 8.17 -6.11
CA GLU A 68 1.85 8.41 -7.55
C GLU A 68 2.04 7.12 -8.37
N LEU A 69 3.06 6.32 -8.08
CA LEU A 69 3.29 5.03 -8.74
C LEU A 69 2.12 4.05 -8.53
N VAL A 70 1.61 3.96 -7.30
CA VAL A 70 0.46 3.12 -6.98
C VAL A 70 -0.80 3.65 -7.66
N ALA A 71 -1.04 4.96 -7.64
CA ALA A 71 -2.20 5.57 -8.28
C ALA A 71 -2.22 5.36 -9.81
N ALA A 72 -1.04 5.28 -10.45
CA ALA A 72 -0.94 5.03 -11.88
C ALA A 72 -1.45 3.63 -12.28
N LEU A 73 -1.57 2.70 -11.33
CA LEU A 73 -2.11 1.38 -11.59
C LEU A 73 -3.61 1.44 -11.91
N ARG A 74 -3.99 0.83 -13.04
CA ARG A 74 -5.37 0.90 -13.55
C ARG A 74 -6.41 0.33 -12.60
N MET A 75 -6.08 -0.72 -11.85
CA MET A 75 -7.02 -1.38 -10.91
C MET A 75 -7.24 -0.60 -9.61
N VAL A 76 -6.40 0.39 -9.30
CA VAL A 76 -6.47 1.18 -8.07
C VAL A 76 -7.45 2.32 -8.28
N ASP A 77 -8.46 2.41 -7.41
CA ASP A 77 -9.47 3.47 -7.45
C ASP A 77 -9.05 4.68 -6.62
N TYR A 78 -8.50 4.42 -5.42
CA TYR A 78 -8.06 5.47 -4.48
C TYR A 78 -6.72 5.13 -3.85
N VAL A 79 -5.96 6.16 -3.51
CA VAL A 79 -4.71 6.08 -2.76
C VAL A 79 -4.77 7.02 -1.56
N LEU A 80 -4.42 6.52 -0.38
CA LEU A 80 -4.19 7.33 0.81
C LEU A 80 -2.76 7.12 1.30
N THR A 81 -2.24 8.10 2.02
CA THR A 81 -0.97 7.97 2.74
C THR A 81 -1.21 8.13 4.22
N THR A 82 -0.62 7.27 5.04
CA THR A 82 -0.70 7.38 6.51
C THR A 82 0.58 6.88 7.16
N ASP A 83 0.76 7.19 8.43
CA ASP A 83 1.84 6.64 9.24
C ASP A 83 1.43 5.28 9.82
N ASP A 84 2.39 4.38 10.05
CA ASP A 84 2.12 3.00 10.49
C ASP A 84 1.33 2.94 11.81
N LYS A 85 1.62 3.86 12.73
CA LYS A 85 0.93 3.95 14.03
C LYS A 85 -0.56 4.32 13.90
N ASP A 86 -0.94 4.96 12.79
CA ASP A 86 -2.29 5.50 12.57
C ASP A 86 -3.11 4.59 11.63
N VAL A 87 -2.49 3.55 11.04
CA VAL A 87 -3.17 2.65 10.09
C VAL A 87 -4.34 1.92 10.73
N ASP A 88 -4.18 1.41 11.95
CA ASP A 88 -5.23 0.61 12.59
C ASP A 88 -6.45 1.48 12.91
N ALA A 89 -6.25 2.70 13.40
CA ALA A 89 -7.33 3.68 13.61
C ALA A 89 -8.04 4.05 12.30
N LEU A 90 -7.29 4.20 11.19
CA LEU A 90 -7.85 4.42 9.86
C LEU A 90 -8.71 3.24 9.41
N ILE A 91 -8.25 2.01 9.60
CA ILE A 91 -9.01 0.80 9.25
C ILE A 91 -10.28 0.69 10.10
N GLU A 92 -10.22 0.99 11.41
CA GLU A 92 -11.39 0.99 12.29
C GLU A 92 -12.44 2.04 11.89
N ALA A 93 -11.99 3.20 11.41
CA ALA A 93 -12.88 4.24 10.90
C ALA A 93 -13.55 3.83 9.57
N LEU A 94 -12.78 3.26 8.64
CA LEU A 94 -13.26 2.88 7.31
C LEU A 94 -14.09 1.59 7.30
N LYS A 95 -13.86 0.67 8.25
CA LYS A 95 -14.52 -0.66 8.35
C LYS A 95 -14.59 -1.38 7.00
N PRO A 96 -13.44 -1.69 6.39
CA PRO A 96 -13.42 -2.25 5.04
C PRO A 96 -14.05 -3.64 4.99
N ALA A 97 -14.68 -3.98 3.87
CA ALA A 97 -15.22 -5.32 3.64
C ALA A 97 -14.10 -6.35 3.51
N VAL A 98 -12.94 -5.95 2.97
CA VAL A 98 -11.74 -6.77 2.86
C VAL A 98 -10.53 -5.92 3.20
N LEU A 99 -9.63 -6.48 4.03
CA LEU A 99 -8.33 -5.90 4.35
C LEU A 99 -7.22 -6.86 3.93
N VAL A 100 -6.23 -6.37 3.19
CA VAL A 100 -5.00 -7.08 2.83
C VAL A 100 -3.79 -6.27 3.29
N ARG A 101 -2.87 -6.90 4.02
CA ARG A 101 -1.68 -6.24 4.58
C ARG A 101 -0.40 -6.74 3.92
N LEU A 102 0.21 -5.93 3.05
CA LEU A 102 1.42 -6.28 2.32
C LEU A 102 2.71 -5.86 3.06
N GLU A 103 2.61 -5.03 4.11
CA GLU A 103 3.75 -4.59 4.92
C GLU A 103 4.46 -5.74 5.67
N SER A 104 3.74 -6.83 5.94
CA SER A 104 4.24 -8.03 6.63
C SER A 104 5.37 -8.74 5.85
N GLU A 105 5.43 -8.54 4.53
CA GLU A 105 6.41 -9.18 3.64
C GLU A 105 7.73 -8.40 3.52
N ASP A 106 7.74 -7.10 3.86
CA ASP A 106 8.93 -6.25 3.75
C ASP A 106 9.90 -6.45 4.95
N VAL A 107 9.40 -6.90 6.11
CA VAL A 107 10.23 -7.25 7.29
C VAL A 107 11.18 -8.44 6.99
N ARG A 108 10.82 -9.34 6.07
CA ARG A 108 11.63 -10.55 5.76
C ARG A 108 12.78 -10.33 4.77
N ARG A 109 12.95 -9.14 4.19
CA ARG A 109 14.02 -8.92 3.18
C ARG A 109 15.19 -8.06 3.66
N VAL A 110 14.98 -7.13 4.60
CA VAL A 110 16.09 -6.36 5.19
C VAL A 110 17.11 -7.27 5.88
N SER A 111 16.67 -8.39 6.47
CA SER A 111 17.58 -9.35 7.12
C SER A 111 18.47 -10.13 6.14
N ARG A 112 18.04 -10.34 4.89
CA ARG A 112 18.82 -11.14 3.91
C ARG A 112 19.94 -10.37 3.22
N LEU A 113 19.86 -9.03 3.17
CA LEU A 113 20.96 -8.22 2.61
C LEU A 113 22.11 -8.00 3.61
N LYS A 114 21.85 -8.08 4.92
CA LYS A 114 22.88 -7.92 5.95
C LYS A 114 23.75 -9.17 6.15
N GLU A 115 23.23 -10.37 5.83
CA GLU A 115 23.98 -11.62 5.98
C GLU A 115 25.02 -11.88 4.86
N HIS A 116 24.87 -11.27 3.68
CA HIS A 116 25.79 -11.53 2.55
C HIS A 116 27.08 -10.70 2.56
N VAL A 117 27.18 -9.66 3.39
CA VAL A 117 28.37 -8.77 3.43
C VAL A 117 29.38 -9.17 4.52
N HIS A 118 28.98 -9.93 5.54
CA HIS A 118 29.88 -10.29 6.66
C HIS A 118 30.76 -11.53 6.45
N ARG A 119 30.71 -12.19 5.26
CA ARG A 119 31.49 -13.41 4.99
C ARG A 119 32.76 -13.21 4.15
N ARG A 120 33.19 -11.96 3.91
CA ARG A 120 34.42 -11.66 3.15
C ARG A 120 35.47 -10.84 3.92
N GLN A 121 35.29 -10.67 5.23
CA GLN A 121 36.20 -9.89 6.08
C GLN A 121 36.56 -10.62 7.39
N GLY A 122 36.43 -11.94 7.44
CA GLY A 122 36.84 -12.78 8.58
C GLY A 122 37.79 -13.86 8.13
#